data_AF-A0A918DA15-F1
#
_entry.id   AF-A0A918DA15-F1
#
_cell.length_a   1.000
_cell.length_b   1.000
_cell.length_c   1.000
_cell.angle_alpha   90.00
_cell.angle_beta   90.00
_cell.angle_gamma   90.00
#
_symmetry.space_group_name_H-M   'P 1'
#
loop_
_entity.id
_entity.type
_entity.pdbx_description
1 polymer ?
#
loop_
_entity_poly.entity_id
_entity_poly.type
_entity_poly.pdbx_seq_one_letter_code
_entity_poly.pdbx_strand_id
1 'polypeptide(L)'
;MAAARRIAPSREDATDLAGSTAVGSAVAFVLLTLIVIGRDGAALFGDEDLTSWSVGHRPDVALAVARGVTYTGTGIVPYALAAVAGLVLGRTTRQRILAVVGCLGCLAAAQAVRYEVIYQAAADPRVSAAVPFYGVIQGELPDFSGLKAQILGHYGELDTTIPKESLEQLSAAIQQQSGITPDFRLYPAQHAFFNDGRPEAYAPESAAQAWESTVAFLHEQLG
;
A
#
# COMPACT_ATOMS: atom_id res chain seq x y z
N MET A 1 8.97 4.16 -57.88
CA MET A 1 9.06 3.97 -56.41
C MET A 1 7.81 4.56 -55.77
N ALA A 2 6.82 3.73 -55.43
CA ALA A 2 5.64 4.18 -54.68
C ALA A 2 5.99 4.24 -53.18
N ALA A 3 5.89 5.42 -52.59
CA ALA A 3 6.11 5.60 -51.16
C ALA A 3 4.98 4.91 -50.38
N ALA A 4 5.33 3.89 -49.57
CA ALA A 4 4.42 3.25 -48.65
C ALA A 4 3.95 4.26 -47.60
N ARG A 5 2.75 4.82 -47.81
CA ARG A 5 2.06 5.67 -46.83
C ARG A 5 1.67 4.76 -45.67
N ARG A 6 2.38 4.81 -44.55
CA ARG A 6 1.90 4.17 -43.31
C ARG A 6 0.58 4.83 -42.95
N ILE A 7 -0.52 4.10 -43.12
CA ILE A 7 -1.84 4.51 -42.68
C ILE A 7 -1.80 4.43 -41.16
N ALA A 8 -1.77 5.58 -40.49
CA ALA A 8 -1.97 5.61 -39.04
C ALA A 8 -3.38 5.05 -38.74
N PRO A 9 -3.54 4.21 -37.69
CA PRO A 9 -4.82 3.58 -37.38
C PRO A 9 -5.90 4.65 -37.19
N SER A 10 -7.13 4.33 -37.63
CA SER A 10 -8.25 5.24 -37.45
C SER A 10 -8.59 5.36 -35.97
N ARG A 11 -9.32 6.42 -35.60
CA ARG A 11 -9.70 6.64 -34.19
C ARG A 11 -10.58 5.52 -33.65
N GLU A 12 -11.43 4.92 -34.49
CA GLU A 12 -12.28 3.79 -34.13
C GLU A 12 -11.43 2.56 -33.82
N ASP A 13 -10.47 2.23 -34.69
CA ASP A 13 -9.50 1.14 -34.48
C ASP A 13 -8.73 1.29 -33.15
N ALA A 14 -8.37 2.53 -32.78
CA ALA A 14 -7.66 2.81 -31.54
C ALA A 14 -8.56 2.61 -30.30
N THR A 15 -9.84 2.99 -30.37
CA THR A 15 -10.80 2.74 -29.28
C THR A 15 -11.12 1.26 -29.11
N ASP A 16 -11.27 0.51 -30.21
CA ASP A 16 -11.55 -0.92 -30.15
C ASP A 16 -10.33 -1.72 -29.66
N LEU A 17 -9.13 -1.30 -30.04
CA LEU A 17 -7.89 -1.86 -29.51
C LEU A 17 -7.75 -1.59 -28.01
N ALA A 18 -8.07 -0.37 -27.55
CA ALA A 18 -8.04 -0.02 -26.13
C ALA A 18 -9.12 -0.78 -25.32
N GLY A 19 -10.31 -0.94 -25.87
CA GLY A 19 -11.39 -1.72 -25.25
C GLY A 19 -11.05 -3.20 -25.14
N SER A 20 -10.51 -3.81 -26.20
CA SER A 20 -10.11 -5.22 -26.20
C SER A 20 -8.92 -5.50 -25.28
N THR A 21 -7.93 -4.60 -25.20
CA THR A 21 -6.83 -4.73 -24.22
C THR A 21 -7.30 -4.56 -22.78
N ALA A 22 -8.27 -3.67 -22.52
CA ALA A 22 -8.85 -3.52 -21.18
C ALA A 22 -9.60 -4.80 -20.76
N VAL A 23 -10.42 -5.37 -21.64
CA VAL A 23 -11.14 -6.62 -21.37
C VAL A 23 -10.16 -7.78 -21.21
N GLY A 24 -9.16 -7.91 -22.09
CA GLY A 24 -8.13 -8.94 -21.98
C GLY A 24 -7.36 -8.88 -20.66
N SER A 25 -6.96 -7.67 -20.25
CA SER A 25 -6.30 -7.44 -18.97
C SER A 25 -7.20 -7.81 -17.77
N ALA A 26 -8.50 -7.47 -17.83
CA ALA A 26 -9.44 -7.81 -16.77
C ALA A 26 -9.65 -9.32 -16.65
N VAL A 27 -9.78 -10.04 -17.77
CA VAL A 27 -9.90 -11.50 -17.76
C VAL A 27 -8.63 -12.14 -17.20
N ALA A 28 -7.45 -11.71 -17.64
CA ALA A 28 -6.18 -12.21 -17.11
C ALA A 28 -6.06 -11.96 -15.60
N PHE A 29 -6.46 -10.79 -15.12
CA PHE A 29 -6.46 -10.46 -13.69
C PHE A 29 -7.41 -11.36 -12.88
N VAL A 30 -8.63 -11.59 -13.37
CA VAL A 30 -9.59 -12.50 -12.71
C VAL A 30 -9.05 -13.93 -12.66
N LEU A 31 -8.50 -14.43 -13.76
CA LEU A 31 -7.91 -15.77 -13.80
C LEU A 31 -6.74 -15.91 -12.83
N LEU A 32 -5.83 -14.92 -12.81
CA LEU A 32 -4.72 -14.90 -11.87
C LEU A 32 -5.21 -14.88 -10.42
N THR A 33 -6.22 -14.06 -10.12
CA THR A 33 -6.83 -13.98 -8.78
C THR A 33 -7.40 -15.33 -8.36
N LEU A 34 -8.12 -16.02 -9.24
CA LEU A 34 -8.67 -17.35 -8.95
C LEU A 34 -7.56 -18.39 -8.70
N ILE A 35 -6.46 -18.32 -9.44
CA ILE A 35 -5.30 -19.20 -9.24
C ILE A 35 -4.66 -18.95 -7.86
N VAL A 36 -4.45 -17.68 -7.50
CA VAL A 36 -3.83 -17.30 -6.21
C VAL A 36 -4.72 -17.73 -5.04
N ILE A 37 -6.04 -17.46 -5.12
CA ILE A 37 -7.00 -17.87 -4.10
C ILE A 37 -7.05 -19.40 -3.98
N GLY A 38 -7.07 -20.13 -5.10
CA GLY A 38 -7.10 -21.59 -5.11
C GLY A 38 -5.82 -22.28 -4.60
N ARG A 39 -4.75 -21.52 -4.36
CA ARG A 39 -3.48 -21.99 -3.81
C ARG A 39 -3.24 -21.48 -2.39
N ASP A 40 -4.25 -20.91 -1.74
CA ASP A 40 -4.15 -20.30 -0.41
C ASP A 40 -3.03 -19.25 -0.31
N GLY A 41 -2.74 -18.55 -1.42
CA GLY A 41 -1.69 -17.54 -1.49
C GLY A 41 -0.26 -18.08 -1.61
N ALA A 42 -0.06 -19.39 -1.80
CA ALA A 42 1.27 -19.95 -2.03
C ALA A 42 1.89 -19.39 -3.33
N ALA A 43 3.19 -19.04 -3.26
CA ALA A 43 3.94 -18.50 -4.38
C ALA A 43 3.84 -19.39 -5.64
N LEU A 44 3.85 -18.77 -6.81
CA LEU A 44 3.89 -19.51 -8.07
C LEU A 44 5.31 -20.04 -8.29
N PHE A 45 5.42 -21.07 -9.13
CA PHE A 45 6.70 -21.67 -9.44
C PHE A 45 7.68 -20.63 -10.01
N GLY A 46 8.84 -20.49 -9.35
CA GLY A 46 9.90 -19.56 -9.74
C GLY A 46 9.72 -18.12 -9.25
N ASP A 47 8.59 -17.77 -8.60
CA ASP A 47 8.37 -16.38 -8.13
C ASP A 47 9.42 -15.97 -7.08
N GLU A 48 9.74 -16.84 -6.13
CA GLU A 48 10.73 -16.55 -5.08
C GLU A 48 12.14 -16.39 -5.66
N ASP A 49 12.53 -17.26 -6.59
CA ASP A 49 13.83 -17.21 -7.28
C ASP A 49 13.96 -15.94 -8.12
N LEU A 50 12.91 -15.60 -8.88
CA LEU A 50 12.88 -14.37 -9.69
C LEU A 50 12.91 -13.12 -8.80
N THR A 51 12.18 -13.13 -7.69
CA THR A 51 12.13 -12.01 -6.74
C THR A 51 13.48 -11.82 -6.06
N SER A 52 14.07 -12.89 -5.53
CA SER A 52 15.38 -12.85 -4.85
C SER A 52 16.49 -12.41 -5.79
N TRP A 53 16.52 -12.95 -7.02
CA TRP A 53 17.46 -12.51 -8.05
C TRP A 53 17.28 -11.02 -8.39
N SER A 54 16.03 -10.58 -8.58
CA SER A 54 15.71 -9.17 -8.90
C SER A 54 16.14 -8.22 -7.80
N VAL A 55 15.90 -8.56 -6.52
CA VAL A 55 16.34 -7.75 -5.38
C VAL A 55 17.87 -7.70 -5.29
N GLY A 56 18.55 -8.82 -5.55
CA GLY A 56 20.01 -8.89 -5.53
C GLY A 56 20.72 -8.19 -6.69
N HIS A 57 20.05 -8.00 -7.84
CA HIS A 57 20.65 -7.46 -9.07
C HIS A 57 20.05 -6.14 -9.55
N ARG A 58 19.15 -5.51 -8.78
CA ARG A 58 18.53 -4.23 -9.17
C ARG A 58 19.56 -3.10 -9.17
N PRO A 59 19.73 -2.34 -10.28
CA PRO A 59 20.55 -1.13 -10.28
C PRO A 59 19.92 -0.01 -9.45
N ASP A 60 20.74 0.83 -8.81
CA ASP A 60 20.27 1.97 -8.00
C ASP A 60 19.37 2.93 -8.77
N VAL A 61 19.68 3.16 -10.06
CA VAL A 61 18.87 4.01 -10.94
C VAL A 61 17.47 3.42 -11.13
N ALA A 62 17.35 2.10 -11.33
CA ALA A 62 16.06 1.45 -11.48
C ALA A 62 15.24 1.54 -10.18
N LEU A 63 15.90 1.38 -9.03
CA LEU A 63 15.27 1.55 -7.72
C LEU A 63 14.79 3.00 -7.51
N ALA A 64 15.62 3.98 -7.84
CA ALA A 64 15.26 5.40 -7.73
C ALA A 64 14.08 5.77 -8.62
N VAL A 65 14.05 5.30 -9.87
CA VAL A 65 12.92 5.48 -10.79
C VAL A 65 11.67 4.82 -10.24
N ALA A 66 11.75 3.57 -9.78
CA ALA A 66 10.61 2.88 -9.19
C ALA A 66 10.06 3.61 -7.95
N ARG A 67 10.93 4.06 -7.04
CA ARG A 67 10.54 4.87 -5.87
C ARG A 67 9.87 6.17 -6.30
N GLY A 68 10.43 6.88 -7.28
CA GLY A 68 9.86 8.12 -7.83
C GLY A 68 8.47 7.91 -8.41
N VAL A 69 8.28 6.88 -9.24
CA VAL A 69 6.97 6.52 -9.81
C VAL A 69 5.98 6.17 -8.71
N THR A 70 6.36 5.34 -7.73
CA THR A 70 5.47 4.96 -6.62
C THR A 70 5.05 6.18 -5.79
N TYR A 71 5.95 7.13 -5.56
CA TYR A 71 5.63 8.37 -4.85
C TYR A 71 4.52 9.17 -5.56
N THR A 72 4.54 9.21 -6.89
CA THR A 72 3.47 9.86 -7.69
C THR A 72 2.13 9.14 -7.62
N GLY A 73 2.10 7.89 -7.16
CA GLY A 73 0.88 7.13 -6.89
C GLY A 73 0.22 7.48 -5.55
N THR A 74 0.79 8.39 -4.76
CA THR A 74 0.27 8.76 -3.43
C THR A 74 -0.14 10.24 -3.35
N GLY A 75 -1.04 10.56 -2.41
CA GLY A 75 -1.47 11.94 -2.16
C GLY A 75 -2.34 12.54 -3.27
N ILE A 76 -2.15 13.81 -3.59
CA ILE A 76 -2.98 14.57 -4.54
C ILE A 76 -2.64 14.29 -6.01
N VAL A 77 -1.42 13.85 -6.30
CA VAL A 77 -0.88 13.63 -7.65
C VAL A 77 -1.74 12.66 -8.49
N PRO A 78 -2.13 11.46 -8.02
CA PRO A 78 -2.94 10.55 -8.83
C PRO A 78 -4.32 11.12 -9.17
N TYR A 79 -4.92 11.90 -8.27
CA TYR A 79 -6.20 12.57 -8.52
C TYR A 79 -6.05 13.69 -9.55
N ALA A 80 -4.96 14.45 -9.50
CA ALA A 80 -4.66 15.48 -10.50
C ALA A 80 -4.47 14.86 -11.90
N LEU A 81 -3.73 13.75 -12.00
CA LEU A 81 -3.55 13.01 -13.26
C LEU A 81 -4.88 12.46 -13.79
N ALA A 82 -5.72 11.89 -12.93
CA ALA A 82 -7.06 11.42 -13.30
C ALA A 82 -7.95 12.55 -13.80
N ALA A 83 -7.89 13.74 -13.18
CA ALA A 83 -8.61 14.91 -13.65
C ALA A 83 -8.09 15.40 -15.01
N VAL A 84 -6.78 15.47 -15.22
CA VAL A 84 -6.20 15.84 -16.52
C VAL A 84 -6.61 14.84 -17.60
N ALA A 85 -6.57 13.53 -17.31
CA ALA A 85 -7.03 12.50 -18.23
C ALA A 85 -8.50 12.71 -18.62
N GLY A 86 -9.38 12.98 -17.65
CA GLY A 86 -10.79 13.29 -17.91
C GLY A 86 -10.98 14.54 -18.79
N LEU A 87 -10.18 15.58 -18.57
CA LEU A 87 -10.21 16.80 -19.39
C LEU A 87 -9.76 16.55 -20.84
N VAL A 88 -8.78 15.67 -21.05
CA VAL A 88 -8.26 15.30 -22.39
C VAL A 88 -9.25 14.40 -23.14
N LEU A 89 -9.95 13.51 -22.45
CA LEU A 89 -10.91 12.57 -23.05
C LEU A 89 -12.19 13.26 -23.57
N GLY A 90 -12.62 14.35 -22.95
CA GLY A 90 -13.86 15.03 -23.34
C GLY A 90 -13.69 16.02 -24.51
N ARG A 91 -14.58 15.95 -25.51
CA ARG A 91 -14.58 16.89 -26.65
C ARG A 91 -15.43 18.13 -26.40
N THR A 92 -16.47 18.01 -25.59
CA THR A 92 -17.32 19.14 -25.14
C THR A 92 -17.14 19.37 -23.64
N THR A 93 -17.49 20.57 -23.17
CA THR A 93 -17.43 20.91 -21.72
C THR A 93 -18.18 19.87 -20.88
N ARG A 94 -19.37 19.44 -21.32
CA ARG A 94 -20.15 18.40 -20.63
C ARG A 94 -19.44 17.04 -20.61
N GLN A 95 -18.84 16.62 -21.72
CA GLN A 95 -18.09 15.35 -21.79
C GLN A 95 -16.83 15.38 -20.92
N ARG A 96 -16.12 16.51 -20.88
CA ARG A 96 -14.94 16.69 -20.02
C ARG A 96 -15.31 16.56 -18.55
N ILE A 97 -16.37 17.24 -18.13
CA ILE A 97 -16.87 17.17 -16.75
C ILE A 97 -17.26 15.73 -16.39
N LEU A 98 -18.03 15.05 -17.25
CA LEU A 98 -18.43 13.67 -17.01
C LEU A 98 -17.23 12.71 -16.95
N ALA A 99 -16.23 12.88 -17.82
CA ALA A 99 -15.03 12.06 -17.82
C ALA A 99 -14.17 12.29 -16.57
N VAL A 100 -13.98 13.55 -16.14
CA VAL A 100 -13.29 13.89 -14.89
C VAL A 100 -13.98 13.26 -13.69
N VAL A 101 -15.30 13.43 -13.58
CA VAL A 101 -16.10 12.84 -12.48
C VAL A 101 -16.00 11.32 -12.50
N GLY A 102 -16.07 10.69 -13.69
CA GLY A 102 -15.91 9.25 -13.84
C GLY A 102 -14.53 8.75 -13.40
N CYS A 103 -13.45 9.39 -13.83
CA CYS A 103 -12.09 9.02 -13.46
C CYS A 103 -11.83 9.18 -11.95
N LEU A 104 -12.26 10.30 -11.37
CA LEU A 104 -12.13 10.55 -9.93
C LEU A 104 -13.00 9.59 -9.11
N GLY A 105 -14.23 9.31 -9.56
CA GLY A 105 -15.12 8.35 -8.93
C GLY A 105 -14.55 6.94 -8.93
N CYS A 106 -13.95 6.51 -10.05
CA CYS A 106 -13.27 5.21 -10.14
C CYS A 106 -12.10 5.11 -9.15
N LEU A 107 -11.26 6.15 -9.05
CA LEU A 107 -10.14 6.17 -8.12
C LEU A 107 -10.61 6.18 -6.66
N ALA A 108 -11.66 6.95 -6.35
CA ALA A 108 -12.26 6.98 -5.02
C ALA A 108 -12.85 5.61 -4.63
N ALA A 109 -13.54 4.93 -5.56
CA ALA A 109 -14.06 3.59 -5.33
C ALA A 109 -12.94 2.57 -5.07
N ALA A 110 -11.86 2.61 -5.86
CA ALA A 110 -10.70 1.74 -5.63
C ALA A 110 -10.06 1.99 -4.26
N GLN A 111 -9.94 3.26 -3.84
CA GLN A 111 -9.43 3.60 -2.51
C GLN A 111 -10.36 3.12 -1.40
N ALA A 112 -11.69 3.25 -1.56
CA ALA A 112 -12.67 2.73 -0.60
C ALA A 112 -12.55 1.21 -0.43
N VAL A 113 -12.47 0.46 -1.54
CA VAL A 113 -12.24 -0.99 -1.49
C VAL A 113 -10.93 -1.33 -0.78
N ARG A 114 -9.85 -0.60 -1.08
CA ARG A 114 -8.56 -0.80 -0.42
C ARG A 114 -8.65 -0.60 1.10
N TYR A 115 -9.29 0.48 1.55
CA TYR A 115 -9.45 0.75 2.98
C TYR A 115 -10.33 -0.28 3.67
N GLU A 116 -11.43 -0.68 3.03
CA GLU A 116 -12.32 -1.72 3.55
C GLU A 116 -11.58 -3.04 3.72
N VAL A 117 -10.83 -3.48 2.70
CA VAL A 117 -10.05 -4.73 2.77
C VAL A 117 -9.01 -4.66 3.89
N ILE A 118 -8.30 -3.54 4.03
CA ILE A 118 -7.32 -3.37 5.12
C ILE A 118 -8.00 -3.43 6.48
N TYR A 119 -9.15 -2.78 6.64
CA TYR A 119 -9.90 -2.78 7.89
C TYR A 119 -10.39 -4.19 8.26
N GLN A 120 -10.97 -4.90 7.29
CA GLN A 120 -11.43 -6.29 7.46
C GLN A 120 -10.27 -7.24 7.77
N ALA A 121 -9.13 -7.09 7.07
CA ALA A 121 -7.95 -7.90 7.33
C ALA A 121 -7.39 -7.65 8.74
N ALA A 122 -7.41 -6.39 9.22
CA ALA A 122 -6.97 -6.07 10.58
C ALA A 122 -7.91 -6.64 11.67
N ALA A 123 -9.18 -6.83 11.36
CA ALA A 123 -10.17 -7.43 12.26
C ALA A 123 -10.27 -8.97 12.12
N ASP A 124 -9.52 -9.58 11.21
CA ASP A 124 -9.61 -11.01 10.92
C ASP A 124 -9.01 -11.83 12.09
N PRO A 125 -9.78 -12.76 12.70
CA PRO A 125 -9.28 -13.61 13.79
C PRO A 125 -8.07 -14.48 13.42
N ARG A 126 -7.77 -14.65 12.12
CA ARG A 126 -6.60 -15.40 11.63
C ARG A 126 -5.30 -14.62 11.74
N VAL A 127 -5.33 -13.31 12.02
CA VAL A 127 -4.12 -12.52 12.24
C VAL A 127 -3.62 -12.77 13.67
N SER A 128 -2.49 -13.48 13.78
CA SER A 128 -1.88 -13.84 15.07
C SER A 128 -0.94 -12.77 15.64
N ALA A 129 -0.37 -11.92 14.78
CA ALA A 129 0.61 -10.92 15.18
C ALA A 129 0.51 -9.66 14.30
N ALA A 130 0.70 -8.49 14.90
CA ALA A 130 0.73 -7.20 14.23
C ALA A 130 1.91 -6.35 14.71
N VAL A 131 2.63 -5.71 13.78
CA VAL A 131 3.82 -4.90 14.08
C VAL A 131 3.69 -3.48 13.51
N PRO A 132 2.89 -2.58 14.13
CA PRO A 132 2.76 -1.21 13.65
C PRO A 132 4.06 -0.41 13.86
N PHE A 133 4.52 0.23 12.80
CA PHE A 133 5.59 1.23 12.86
C PHE A 133 4.95 2.62 12.86
N TYR A 134 5.23 3.43 13.89
CA TYR A 134 4.81 4.84 14.04
C TYR A 134 3.32 5.08 13.70
N GLY A 135 2.45 4.15 14.06
CA GLY A 135 1.01 4.23 13.81
C GLY A 135 0.23 4.39 15.11
N VAL A 136 -0.46 5.51 15.29
CA VAL A 136 -1.43 5.70 16.38
C VAL A 136 -2.76 6.14 15.82
N ILE A 137 -3.82 5.62 16.41
CA ILE A 137 -5.20 5.94 16.05
C ILE A 137 -5.50 7.36 16.54
N GLN A 138 -5.73 8.27 15.59
CA GLN A 138 -6.16 9.62 15.90
C GLN A 138 -7.69 9.66 16.00
N GLY A 139 -8.22 10.15 17.12
CA GLY A 139 -9.66 10.26 17.36
C GLY A 139 -10.18 9.19 18.31
N GLU A 140 -11.39 8.68 18.06
CA GLU A 140 -12.02 7.66 18.89
C GLU A 140 -11.32 6.31 18.69
N LEU A 141 -10.98 5.66 19.80
CA LEU A 141 -10.38 4.33 19.77
C LEU A 141 -11.43 3.31 19.29
N PRO A 142 -11.07 2.37 18.40
CA PRO A 142 -11.95 1.30 18.00
C PRO A 142 -12.20 0.32 19.15
N ASP A 143 -13.21 -0.51 19.01
CA ASP A 143 -13.44 -1.64 19.90
C ASP A 143 -12.37 -2.72 19.65
N PHE A 144 -11.57 -3.01 20.68
CA PHE A 144 -10.53 -4.03 20.69
C PHE A 144 -11.02 -5.37 21.26
N SER A 145 -12.29 -5.52 21.65
CA SER A 145 -12.80 -6.77 22.26
C SER A 145 -12.62 -8.02 21.37
N GLY A 146 -12.63 -7.82 20.05
CA GLY A 146 -12.37 -8.85 19.05
C GLY A 146 -10.89 -9.11 18.75
N LEU A 147 -9.97 -8.29 19.26
CA LEU A 147 -8.54 -8.39 18.96
C LEU A 147 -7.96 -9.71 19.48
N LYS A 148 -7.26 -10.43 18.60
CA LYS A 148 -6.52 -11.67 18.92
C LYS A 148 -5.03 -11.57 18.62
N ALA A 149 -4.63 -10.64 17.77
CA ALA A 149 -3.25 -10.48 17.36
C ALA A 149 -2.39 -9.94 18.51
N GLN A 150 -1.25 -10.59 18.78
CA GLN A 150 -0.22 -10.01 19.63
C GLN A 150 0.36 -8.76 18.94
N ILE A 151 0.69 -7.72 19.71
CA ILE A 151 1.10 -6.42 19.15
C ILE A 151 2.52 -6.07 19.62
N LEU A 152 3.38 -5.77 18.66
CA LEU A 152 4.67 -5.10 18.86
C LEU A 152 4.69 -3.77 18.10
N GLY A 153 4.58 -2.64 18.79
CA GLY A 153 4.61 -1.31 18.18
C GLY A 153 5.99 -0.64 18.29
N HIS A 154 6.39 0.08 17.24
CA HIS A 154 7.66 0.83 17.21
C HIS A 154 7.42 2.33 17.05
N TYR A 155 7.87 3.15 18.00
CA TYR A 155 7.56 4.58 18.04
C TYR A 155 8.82 5.43 18.29
N GLY A 156 8.86 6.62 17.70
CA GLY A 156 9.94 7.57 17.93
C GLY A 156 9.67 8.44 19.15
N GLU A 157 10.62 8.55 20.08
CA GLU A 157 10.54 9.43 21.25
C GLU A 157 10.48 10.91 20.88
N LEU A 158 11.03 11.27 19.71
CA LEU A 158 11.05 12.63 19.19
C LEU A 158 9.86 12.91 18.26
N ASP A 159 8.96 11.94 18.09
CA ASP A 159 7.78 12.10 17.25
C ASP A 159 6.71 12.92 17.96
N THR A 160 6.64 14.21 17.62
CA THR A 160 5.64 15.12 18.19
C THR A 160 4.23 14.88 17.68
N THR A 161 4.06 14.05 16.64
CA THR A 161 2.75 13.68 16.10
C THR A 161 2.10 12.54 16.89
N ILE A 162 2.89 11.83 17.70
CA ILE A 162 2.44 10.71 18.54
C ILE A 162 2.88 10.97 19.99
N PRO A 163 2.06 11.67 20.79
CA PRO A 163 2.35 11.87 22.20
C PRO A 163 2.40 10.55 22.97
N LYS A 164 3.33 10.45 23.93
CA LYS A 164 3.46 9.28 24.81
C LYS A 164 2.14 8.94 25.54
N GLU A 165 1.39 9.96 25.95
CA GLU A 165 0.08 9.78 26.59
C GLU A 165 -0.90 9.01 25.68
N SER A 166 -0.88 9.26 24.37
CA SER A 166 -1.73 8.54 23.41
C SER A 166 -1.35 7.06 23.31
N LEU A 167 -0.06 6.73 23.44
CA LEU A 167 0.41 5.33 23.49
C LEU A 167 -0.02 4.63 24.77
N GLU A 168 0.04 5.32 25.91
CA GLU A 168 -0.41 4.80 27.19
C GLU A 168 -1.92 4.55 27.19
N GLN A 169 -2.71 5.49 26.66
CA GLN A 169 -4.16 5.35 26.49
C GLN A 169 -4.51 4.18 25.57
N LEU A 170 -3.79 4.04 24.44
CA LEU A 170 -3.98 2.94 23.50
C LEU A 170 -3.65 1.58 24.15
N SER A 171 -2.51 1.49 24.85
CA SER A 171 -2.09 0.27 25.55
C SER A 171 -3.11 -0.15 26.60
N ALA A 172 -3.60 0.80 27.41
CA ALA A 172 -4.61 0.55 28.42
C ALA A 172 -5.94 0.06 27.80
N ALA A 173 -6.39 0.70 26.71
CA ALA A 173 -7.63 0.30 26.03
C ALA A 173 -7.54 -1.11 25.45
N ILE A 174 -6.43 -1.44 24.78
CA ILE A 174 -6.20 -2.79 24.24
C ILE A 174 -6.21 -3.81 25.38
N GLN A 175 -5.45 -3.57 26.45
CA GLN A 175 -5.39 -4.46 27.60
C GLN A 175 -6.75 -4.67 28.25
N GLN A 176 -7.52 -3.60 28.44
CA GLN A 176 -8.82 -3.65 29.11
C GLN A 176 -9.85 -4.42 28.29
N GLN A 177 -9.87 -4.25 26.97
CA GLN A 177 -10.92 -4.79 26.10
C GLN A 177 -10.59 -6.18 25.56
N SER A 178 -9.31 -6.46 25.26
CA SER A 178 -8.88 -7.72 24.63
C SER A 178 -8.15 -8.67 25.57
N GLY A 179 -7.60 -8.17 26.69
CA GLY A 179 -6.70 -8.91 27.57
C GLY A 179 -5.25 -9.00 27.08
N ILE A 180 -4.95 -8.50 25.88
CA ILE A 180 -3.60 -8.50 25.28
C ILE A 180 -2.80 -7.32 25.83
N THR A 181 -1.54 -7.56 26.22
CA THR A 181 -0.59 -6.50 26.58
C THR A 181 0.25 -6.15 25.36
N PRO A 182 0.09 -4.96 24.74
CA PRO A 182 0.95 -4.55 23.63
C PRO A 182 2.36 -4.25 24.12
N ASP A 183 3.38 -4.70 23.37
CA ASP A 183 4.77 -4.27 23.55
C ASP A 183 5.01 -3.02 22.69
N PHE A 184 5.02 -1.84 23.31
CA PHE A 184 5.32 -0.58 22.61
C PHE A 184 6.75 -0.13 22.93
N ARG A 185 7.60 -0.14 21.91
CA ARG A 185 9.01 0.25 22.00
C ARG A 185 9.20 1.68 21.52
N LEU A 186 10.01 2.41 22.28
CA LEU A 186 10.38 3.80 22.01
C LEU A 186 11.85 3.86 21.60
N TYR A 187 12.14 4.66 20.57
CA TYR A 187 13.47 4.82 20.01
C TYR A 187 13.86 6.30 19.97
N PRO A 188 15.15 6.66 20.12
CA PRO A 188 15.63 8.05 20.03
C PRO A 188 15.62 8.55 18.58
N ALA A 189 14.43 8.69 17.99
CA ALA A 189 14.21 9.02 16.59
C ALA A 189 12.89 9.78 16.37
N GLN A 190 12.75 10.40 15.19
CA GLN A 190 11.53 11.11 14.76
C GLN A 190 10.53 10.16 14.08
N HIS A 191 9.39 10.70 13.64
CA HIS A 191 8.44 9.96 12.81
C HIS A 191 9.11 9.39 11.54
N ALA A 192 8.65 8.21 11.10
CA ALA A 192 9.16 7.53 9.90
C ALA A 192 10.67 7.19 9.94
N PHE A 193 11.24 6.97 11.13
CA PHE A 193 12.68 6.68 11.30
C PHE A 193 13.20 5.43 10.57
N PHE A 194 12.30 4.51 10.21
CA PHE A 194 12.63 3.30 9.43
C PHE A 194 12.79 3.57 7.93
N ASN A 195 12.35 4.74 7.44
CA ASN A 195 12.28 5.04 6.02
C ASN A 195 13.63 5.54 5.48
N ASP A 196 14.45 4.61 4.96
CA ASP A 196 15.73 4.87 4.30
C ASP A 196 15.63 5.81 3.08
N GLY A 197 14.43 6.01 2.52
CA GLY A 197 14.15 6.95 1.44
C GLY A 197 13.96 8.40 1.88
N ARG A 198 13.94 8.68 3.19
CA ARG A 198 13.85 10.04 3.77
C ARG A 198 15.06 10.30 4.68
N PRO A 199 16.21 10.73 4.13
CA PRO A 199 17.44 10.90 4.90
C PRO A 199 17.31 11.82 6.12
N GLU A 200 16.38 12.78 6.07
CA GLU A 200 16.08 13.71 7.16
C GLU A 200 15.36 13.06 8.37
N ALA A 201 14.67 11.95 8.14
CA ALA A 201 13.91 11.22 9.15
C ALA A 201 14.59 9.89 9.54
N TYR A 202 15.32 9.27 8.60
CA TYR A 202 15.94 7.96 8.77
C TYR A 202 16.95 7.95 9.94
N ALA A 203 16.74 7.01 10.88
CA ALA A 203 17.65 6.78 11.99
C ALA A 203 18.16 5.33 11.93
N PRO A 204 19.36 5.06 11.37
CA PRO A 204 19.79 3.70 11.03
C PRO A 204 19.91 2.77 12.24
N GLU A 205 20.36 3.28 13.39
CA GLU A 205 20.49 2.47 14.61
C GLU A 205 19.11 2.06 15.16
N SER A 206 18.19 3.02 15.29
CA SER A 206 16.81 2.77 15.70
C SER A 206 16.08 1.86 14.71
N ALA A 207 16.29 2.06 13.41
CA ALA A 207 15.71 1.22 12.37
C ALA A 207 16.21 -0.23 12.46
N ALA A 208 17.51 -0.44 12.65
CA ALA A 208 18.09 -1.77 12.81
C ALA A 208 17.54 -2.49 14.05
N GLN A 209 17.47 -1.79 15.19
CA GLN A 209 16.91 -2.34 16.44
C GLN A 209 15.43 -2.70 16.29
N ALA A 210 14.63 -1.83 15.67
CA ALA A 210 13.22 -2.10 15.42
C ALA A 210 13.04 -3.29 14.46
N TRP A 211 13.91 -3.45 13.46
CA TRP A 211 13.89 -4.60 12.55
C TRP A 211 14.21 -5.91 13.24
N GLU A 212 15.30 -5.95 14.02
CA GLU A 212 15.70 -7.14 14.78
C GLU A 212 14.57 -7.59 15.72
N SER A 213 14.00 -6.63 16.44
CA SER A 213 12.83 -6.83 17.30
C SER A 213 11.63 -7.40 16.55
N THR A 214 11.36 -6.90 15.36
CA THR A 214 10.24 -7.33 14.50
C THR A 214 10.42 -8.77 14.05
N VAL A 215 11.60 -9.12 13.53
CA VAL A 215 11.87 -10.48 13.06
C VAL A 215 11.80 -11.48 14.21
N ALA A 216 12.41 -11.16 15.35
CA ALA A 216 12.36 -12.01 16.54
C ALA A 216 10.92 -12.25 17.01
N PHE A 217 10.12 -11.19 17.11
CA PHE A 217 8.72 -11.27 17.50
C PHE A 217 7.89 -12.10 16.51
N LEU A 218 8.05 -11.91 15.20
CA LEU A 218 7.30 -12.67 14.21
C LEU A 218 7.64 -14.16 14.23
N HIS A 219 8.92 -14.53 14.41
CA HIS A 219 9.29 -15.94 14.61
C HIS A 219 8.67 -16.53 15.88
N GLU A 220 8.63 -15.77 16.97
CA GLU A 220 8.01 -16.22 18.21
C GLU A 220 6.50 -16.46 18.05
N GLN A 221 5.81 -15.60 17.30
CA GLN A 221 4.35 -15.65 17.17
C GLN A 221 3.86 -16.59 16.04
N LEU A 222 4.67 -16.82 15.00
CA LEU A 222 4.24 -17.55 13.80
C LEU A 222 4.88 -18.94 13.65
N GLY A 223 5.95 -19.25 14.39
CA GLY A 223 6.69 -20.52 14.29
C GLY A 223 7.63 -20.55 13.09
#